data_AF-A0A2W4J038-F1
#
_entry.id   AF-A0A2W4J038-F1
#
_cell.length_a   1.000
_cell.length_b   1.000
_cell.length_c   1.000
_cell.angle_alpha   90.00
_cell.angle_beta   90.00
_cell.angle_gamma   90.00
#
_symmetry.space_group_name_H-M   'P 1'
#
loop_
_entity.id
_entity.type
_entity.pdbx_description
1 polymer ?
#
loop_
_entity_poly.entity_id
_entity_poly.type
_entity_poly.pdbx_seq_one_letter_code
_entity_poly.pdbx_strand_id
1 'polypeptide(L)'
;LFSGWGVRTMAVGEGRYNPIGYHVGTVWPFDNSFIAWGLRRYGFRAEAGCIAEGLLDAAEYFGGRLPEAFAGYDRGVTKYPVRYPTACSPQAWSTGTPLLLLRTMLGLEPQGDHLVVDPALPVGMGRVGILDIPGRWGRVDAFARERVDIGRPPLHQMHGAPRPIV
;
A
#
# COMPACT_ATOMS: atom_id res chain seq x y z
N LEU A 1 -13.92 2.12 1.28
CA LEU A 1 -13.24 0.89 1.73
C LEU A 1 -11.84 1.15 2.25
N PHE A 2 -11.04 1.99 1.57
CA PHE A 2 -9.75 2.44 2.07
C PHE A 2 -9.89 3.28 3.36
N SER A 3 -9.02 3.05 4.33
CA SER A 3 -9.03 3.71 5.65
C SER A 3 -7.96 4.79 5.80
N GLY A 4 -7.11 5.00 4.79
CA GLY A 4 -5.87 5.78 4.93
C GLY A 4 -4.67 4.93 5.40
N TRP A 5 -4.91 3.77 5.99
CA TRP A 5 -3.88 2.77 6.33
C TRP A 5 -3.90 1.56 5.38
N GLY A 6 -5.07 1.22 4.85
CA GLY A 6 -5.26 0.11 3.92
C GLY A 6 -6.73 -0.10 3.59
N VAL A 7 -7.01 -1.03 2.69
CA VAL A 7 -8.35 -1.49 2.33
C VAL A 7 -8.86 -2.42 3.42
N ARG A 8 -10.04 -2.09 3.95
CA ARG A 8 -10.75 -2.88 4.95
C ARG A 8 -11.42 -4.10 4.33
N THR A 9 -11.59 -5.13 5.15
CA THR A 9 -12.38 -6.33 4.81
C THR A 9 -13.87 -6.04 4.63
N MET A 10 -14.40 -4.97 5.23
CA MET A 10 -15.79 -4.54 5.06
C MET A 10 -15.92 -3.01 5.01
N ALA A 11 -16.89 -2.51 4.27
CA ALA A 11 -17.14 -1.07 4.12
C ALA A 11 -17.84 -0.48 5.36
N VAL A 12 -17.57 0.80 5.62
CA VAL A 12 -18.30 1.57 6.63
C VAL A 12 -19.76 1.68 6.18
N GLY A 13 -20.70 1.45 7.09
CA GLY A 13 -22.14 1.47 6.80
C GLY A 13 -22.76 0.10 6.54
N GLU A 14 -21.96 -0.94 6.33
CA GLU A 14 -22.44 -2.31 6.21
C GLU A 14 -22.87 -2.87 7.58
N GLY A 15 -23.93 -3.68 7.62
CA GLY A 15 -24.59 -4.07 8.87
C GLY A 15 -23.71 -4.84 9.88
N ARG A 16 -22.63 -5.48 9.42
CA ARG A 16 -21.65 -6.19 10.29
C ARG A 16 -20.33 -5.46 10.45
N TYR A 17 -20.21 -4.25 9.90
CA TYR A 17 -18.98 -3.49 9.95
C TYR A 17 -18.57 -3.23 11.40
N ASN A 18 -17.35 -3.67 11.73
CA ASN A 18 -16.69 -3.37 12.99
C ASN A 18 -15.19 -3.12 12.70
N PRO A 19 -14.65 -1.91 12.95
CA PRO A 19 -13.25 -1.58 12.67
C PRO A 19 -12.26 -2.47 13.44
N ILE A 20 -12.67 -3.05 14.57
CA ILE A 20 -11.87 -4.00 15.35
C ILE A 20 -12.39 -5.45 15.23
N GLY A 21 -13.25 -5.73 14.25
CA GLY A 21 -13.79 -7.07 14.03
C GLY A 21 -12.92 -7.88 13.07
N TYR A 22 -12.63 -9.14 13.42
CA TYR A 22 -11.94 -10.09 12.55
C TYR A 22 -12.72 -10.28 11.25
N HIS A 23 -12.09 -10.01 10.10
CA HIS A 23 -12.70 -10.08 8.76
C HIS A 23 -13.95 -9.22 8.50
N VAL A 24 -14.33 -8.31 9.39
CA VAL A 24 -15.54 -7.48 9.23
C VAL A 24 -15.26 -5.98 9.36
N GLY A 25 -14.04 -5.55 9.04
CA GLY A 25 -13.66 -4.13 9.07
C GLY A 25 -12.20 -3.88 9.39
N THR A 26 -11.44 -4.91 9.77
CA THR A 26 -9.98 -4.88 9.93
C THR A 26 -9.24 -4.76 8.59
N VAL A 27 -7.98 -4.30 8.66
CA VAL A 27 -7.03 -4.22 7.53
C VAL A 27 -6.00 -5.32 7.67
N TRP A 28 -5.76 -6.02 6.57
CA TRP A 28 -4.89 -7.19 6.48
C TRP A 28 -3.74 -6.90 5.52
N PRO A 29 -2.48 -6.78 5.99
CA PRO A 29 -1.34 -6.43 5.14
C PRO A 29 -1.15 -7.39 3.95
N PHE A 30 -1.29 -8.70 4.19
CA PHE A 30 -1.22 -9.71 3.14
C PHE A 30 -2.24 -9.45 2.03
N ASP A 31 -3.53 -9.36 2.36
CA ASP A 31 -4.60 -9.12 1.38
C ASP A 31 -4.38 -7.80 0.62
N ASN A 32 -3.96 -6.75 1.33
CA ASN A 32 -3.69 -5.44 0.74
C ASN A 32 -2.52 -5.47 -0.26
N SER A 33 -1.52 -6.32 -0.03
CA SER A 33 -0.42 -6.50 -0.99
C SER A 33 -0.92 -7.09 -2.32
N PHE A 34 -1.89 -8.02 -2.26
CA PHE A 34 -2.54 -8.56 -3.46
C PHE A 34 -3.47 -7.55 -4.13
N ILE A 35 -4.21 -6.77 -3.34
CA ILE A 35 -5.07 -5.69 -3.89
C ILE A 35 -4.20 -4.68 -4.64
N ALA A 36 -3.11 -4.21 -4.03
CA ALA A 36 -2.17 -3.28 -4.66
C ALA A 36 -1.55 -3.87 -5.94
N TRP A 37 -1.11 -5.13 -5.89
CA TRP A 37 -0.57 -5.82 -7.05
C TRP A 37 -1.60 -6.00 -8.18
N GLY A 38 -2.84 -6.35 -7.83
CA GLY A 38 -3.96 -6.42 -8.77
C GLY A 38 -4.20 -5.07 -9.45
N LEU A 39 -4.41 -4.02 -8.67
CA LEU A 39 -4.59 -2.64 -9.18
C LEU A 39 -3.46 -2.26 -10.15
N ARG A 40 -2.21 -2.55 -9.79
CA ARG A 40 -1.05 -2.32 -10.64
C ARG A 40 -1.15 -3.02 -12.00
N ARG A 41 -1.54 -4.30 -12.00
CA ARG A 41 -1.71 -5.10 -13.25
C ARG A 41 -2.84 -4.58 -14.13
N TYR A 42 -3.87 -3.98 -13.53
CA TYR A 42 -4.98 -3.34 -14.26
C TYR A 42 -4.71 -1.88 -14.66
N GLY A 43 -3.51 -1.34 -14.38
CA GLY A 43 -3.11 0.02 -14.78
C GLY A 43 -3.40 1.11 -13.75
N PHE A 44 -3.99 0.77 -12.59
CA PHE A 44 -4.29 1.68 -11.49
C PHE A 44 -3.05 1.92 -10.61
N ARG A 45 -2.03 2.57 -11.18
CA ARG A 45 -0.71 2.74 -10.57
C ARG A 45 -0.75 3.65 -9.34
N ALA A 46 -1.53 4.74 -9.39
CA ALA A 46 -1.63 5.71 -8.31
C ALA A 46 -2.33 5.11 -7.09
N GLU A 47 -3.39 4.35 -7.32
CA GLU A 47 -4.16 3.64 -6.29
C GLU A 47 -3.34 2.53 -5.65
N ALA A 48 -2.59 1.76 -6.46
CA ALA A 48 -1.65 0.76 -5.95
C ALA A 48 -0.57 1.41 -5.07
N GLY A 49 -0.04 2.57 -5.49
CA GLY A 49 0.89 3.36 -4.70
C GLY A 49 0.29 3.84 -3.38
N CYS A 50 -0.94 4.36 -3.38
CA CYS A 50 -1.63 4.82 -2.18
C CYS A 50 -1.81 3.70 -1.13
N ILE A 51 -2.10 2.47 -1.56
CA ILE A 51 -2.16 1.31 -0.65
C ILE A 51 -0.76 0.98 -0.11
N ALA A 52 0.26 0.99 -0.96
CA ALA A 52 1.64 0.71 -0.55
C ALA A 52 2.13 1.72 0.49
N GLU A 53 1.88 3.01 0.28
CA GLU A 53 2.19 4.10 1.21
C GLU A 53 1.50 3.86 2.56
N GLY A 54 0.18 3.63 2.58
CA GLY A 54 -0.57 3.41 3.81
C GLY A 54 -0.05 2.23 4.64
N LEU A 55 0.37 1.14 3.99
CA LEU A 55 0.94 -0.02 4.67
C LEU A 55 2.38 0.21 5.15
N LEU A 56 3.20 0.93 4.38
CA LEU A 56 4.57 1.26 4.79
C LEU A 56 4.56 2.23 5.98
N ASP A 57 3.69 3.25 5.95
CA ASP A 57 3.44 4.14 7.08
C ASP A 57 2.98 3.34 8.32
N ALA A 58 2.06 2.39 8.13
CA ALA A 58 1.60 1.55 9.23
C ALA A 58 2.77 0.73 9.82
N ALA A 59 3.66 0.20 8.99
CA ALA A 59 4.79 -0.62 9.42
C ALA A 59 5.71 0.11 10.41
N GLU A 60 5.85 1.43 10.32
CA GLU A 60 6.62 2.24 11.28
C GLU A 60 6.11 2.07 12.72
N TYR A 61 4.79 1.98 12.91
CA TYR A 61 4.15 1.77 14.22
C TYR A 61 4.26 0.33 14.75
N PHE A 62 4.65 -0.61 13.88
CA PHE A 62 4.89 -2.01 14.21
C PHE A 62 6.39 -2.37 14.21
N GLY A 63 7.29 -1.38 14.19
CA GLY A 63 8.74 -1.61 14.18
C GLY A 63 9.22 -2.35 12.93
N GLY A 64 8.65 -2.01 11.77
CA GLY A 64 8.94 -2.63 10.48
C GLY A 64 8.33 -4.02 10.26
N ARG A 65 7.55 -4.52 11.22
CA ARG A 65 6.99 -5.89 11.20
C ARG A 65 5.48 -5.85 11.14
N LEU A 66 4.93 -5.81 9.93
CA LEU A 66 3.48 -5.78 9.73
C LEU A 66 2.79 -6.98 10.42
N PRO A 67 1.71 -6.74 11.18
CA PRO A 67 0.96 -7.79 11.87
C PRO A 67 0.06 -8.57 10.90
N GLU A 68 -0.56 -9.64 11.37
CA GLU A 68 -1.65 -10.33 10.65
C GLU A 68 -2.76 -9.37 10.20
N ALA A 69 -3.21 -8.55 11.14
CA ALA A 69 -4.24 -7.55 10.94
C ALA A 69 -4.11 -6.42 11.96
N PHE A 70 -4.66 -5.27 11.61
CA PHE A 70 -4.87 -4.16 12.53
C PHE A 70 -6.25 -3.54 12.30
N ALA A 71 -6.70 -2.70 13.24
CA ALA A 71 -8.04 -2.13 13.17
C ALA A 71 -8.21 -1.23 11.94
N GLY A 72 -9.36 -1.32 11.27
CA GLY A 72 -9.69 -0.45 10.14
C GLY A 72 -10.38 0.83 10.54
N TYR A 73 -9.93 1.48 11.63
CA TYR A 73 -10.33 2.86 11.87
C TYR A 73 -9.84 3.76 10.74
N ASP A 74 -10.60 4.81 10.48
CA ASP A 74 -10.16 5.86 9.57
C ASP A 74 -8.92 6.57 10.15
N ARG A 75 -7.91 6.81 9.30
CA ARG A 75 -6.65 7.47 9.67
C ARG A 75 -6.85 8.88 10.24
N GLY A 76 -7.93 9.58 9.86
CA GLY A 76 -8.30 10.87 10.44
C GLY A 76 -8.84 10.77 11.87
N VAL A 77 -9.42 9.61 12.23
CA VAL A 77 -9.93 9.35 13.59
C VAL A 77 -8.81 8.88 14.51
N THR A 78 -7.97 7.96 14.02
CA THR A 78 -6.83 7.42 14.76
C THR A 78 -5.54 7.80 14.04
N LYS A 79 -4.74 8.69 14.63
CA LYS A 79 -3.44 9.14 14.08
C LYS A 79 -2.35 8.05 14.01
N TYR A 80 -2.69 6.82 14.39
CA TYR A 80 -1.85 5.62 14.35
C TYR A 80 -2.73 4.40 14.01
N PRO A 81 -2.18 3.34 13.41
CA PRO A 81 -2.90 2.09 13.19
C PRO A 81 -3.16 1.40 14.54
N VAL A 82 -4.42 1.30 14.94
CA VAL A 82 -4.77 0.68 16.21
C VAL A 82 -4.50 -0.83 16.14
N ARG A 83 -3.69 -1.33 17.08
CA ARG A 83 -3.31 -2.74 17.13
C ARG A 83 -4.53 -3.62 17.37
N TYR A 84 -4.59 -4.73 16.66
CA TYR A 84 -5.58 -5.77 16.92
C TYR A 84 -5.09 -6.64 18.10
N PRO A 85 -5.84 -6.74 19.23
CA PRO A 85 -5.31 -7.28 20.49
C PRO A 85 -4.72 -8.69 20.42
N THR A 86 -5.24 -9.56 19.53
CA THR A 86 -4.82 -10.96 19.41
C THR A 86 -4.07 -11.28 18.11
N ALA A 87 -3.63 -10.26 17.37
CA ALA A 87 -2.95 -10.49 16.10
C ALA A 87 -1.54 -11.05 16.32
N CYS A 88 -1.16 -12.02 15.49
CA CYS A 88 0.23 -12.45 15.40
C CYS A 88 1.08 -11.32 14.80
N SER A 89 2.25 -11.04 15.40
CA SER A 89 3.12 -9.95 14.96
C SER A 89 4.61 -10.29 15.12
N PRO A 90 5.36 -10.53 14.03
CA PRO A 90 4.88 -10.64 12.65
C PRO A 90 4.11 -11.96 12.43
N GLN A 91 3.13 -11.94 11.53
CA GLN A 91 2.48 -13.16 11.05
C GLN A 91 3.15 -13.65 9.76
N ALA A 92 3.28 -14.96 9.60
CA ALA A 92 4.08 -15.58 8.54
C ALA A 92 3.69 -15.11 7.12
N TRP A 93 2.40 -15.03 6.78
CA TRP A 93 1.95 -14.55 5.47
C TRP A 93 2.21 -13.06 5.28
N SER A 94 2.06 -12.26 6.33
CA SER A 94 2.25 -10.81 6.30
C SER A 94 3.70 -10.41 6.04
N THR A 95 4.68 -11.30 6.30
CA THR A 95 6.10 -11.07 5.97
C THR A 95 6.37 -10.90 4.48
N GLY A 96 5.52 -11.44 3.60
CA GLY A 96 5.63 -11.26 2.15
C GLY A 96 5.19 -9.88 1.66
N THR A 97 4.42 -9.15 2.48
CA THR A 97 3.82 -7.85 2.11
C THR A 97 4.85 -6.85 1.60
N PRO A 98 5.95 -6.54 2.32
CA PRO A 98 6.90 -5.52 1.87
C PRO A 98 7.56 -5.89 0.53
N LEU A 99 7.83 -7.18 0.31
CA LEU A 99 8.44 -7.65 -0.95
C LEU A 99 7.49 -7.49 -2.14
N LEU A 100 6.21 -7.81 -1.97
CA LEU A 100 5.23 -7.63 -3.04
C LEU A 100 4.93 -6.14 -3.28
N LEU A 101 4.91 -5.30 -2.24
CA LEU A 101 4.80 -3.85 -2.39
C LEU A 101 5.99 -3.28 -3.17
N LEU A 102 7.22 -3.70 -2.87
CA LEU A 102 8.41 -3.29 -3.61
C LEU A 102 8.31 -3.66 -5.10
N ARG A 103 7.93 -4.91 -5.41
CA ARG A 103 7.66 -5.34 -6.79
C ARG A 103 6.59 -4.48 -7.46
N THR A 104 5.52 -4.18 -6.73
CA THR A 104 4.38 -3.41 -7.22
C THR A 104 4.75 -1.96 -7.52
N MET A 105 5.51 -1.30 -6.64
CA MET A 105 5.95 0.09 -6.82
C MET A 105 7.00 0.22 -7.92
N LEU A 106 7.97 -0.69 -7.98
CA LEU A 106 9.00 -0.67 -9.03
C LEU A 106 8.49 -1.21 -10.38
N GLY A 107 7.31 -1.84 -10.41
CA GLY A 107 6.73 -2.42 -11.62
C GLY A 107 7.62 -3.51 -12.22
N LEU A 108 8.18 -4.38 -11.38
CA LEU A 108 9.10 -5.43 -11.83
C LEU A 108 8.32 -6.55 -12.55
N GLU A 109 8.57 -6.71 -13.85
CA GLU A 109 7.96 -7.76 -14.68
C GLU A 109 9.03 -8.51 -15.48
N PRO A 110 9.28 -9.80 -15.15
CA PRO A 110 10.09 -10.68 -15.96
C PRO A 110 9.51 -10.86 -17.37
N GLN A 111 10.29 -10.60 -18.41
CA GLN A 111 9.93 -10.82 -19.81
C GLN A 111 11.04 -11.56 -20.55
N GLY A 112 10.92 -12.89 -20.65
CA GLY A 112 11.96 -13.74 -21.21
C GLY A 112 13.27 -13.60 -20.43
N ASP A 113 14.32 -13.14 -21.11
CA ASP A 113 15.65 -12.93 -20.53
C ASP A 113 15.87 -11.47 -20.06
N HIS A 114 14.80 -10.67 -19.98
CA HIS A 114 14.83 -9.28 -19.52
C HIS A 114 13.99 -9.09 -18.26
N LEU A 115 14.37 -8.10 -17.44
CA LEU A 115 13.53 -7.57 -16.36
C LEU A 115 13.06 -6.17 -16.76
N VAL A 116 11.75 -6.02 -16.96
CA VAL A 116 11.14 -4.70 -17.16
C VAL A 116 10.99 -4.02 -15.81
N VAL A 117 11.40 -2.76 -15.75
CA VAL A 117 11.26 -1.88 -14.59
C VAL A 117 10.44 -0.66 -15.04
N ASP A 118 9.24 -0.53 -14.50
CA ASP A 118 8.31 0.56 -14.79
C ASP A 118 7.88 1.17 -13.46
N PRO A 119 8.65 2.13 -12.90
CA PRO A 119 8.38 2.56 -11.54
C PRO A 119 7.19 3.51 -11.44
N ALA A 120 6.39 3.33 -10.39
CA ALA A 120 5.35 4.26 -9.94
C ALA A 120 5.40 4.31 -8.41
N LEU A 121 6.14 5.29 -7.89
CA LEU A 121 6.26 5.51 -6.45
C LEU A 121 5.13 6.40 -5.92
N PRO A 122 4.66 6.16 -4.69
CA PRO A 122 3.85 7.13 -3.97
C PRO A 122 4.58 8.46 -3.79
N VAL A 123 3.81 9.53 -3.63
CA VAL A 123 4.33 10.87 -3.35
C VAL A 123 5.02 10.87 -1.98
N GLY A 124 6.13 11.59 -1.83
CA GLY A 124 6.91 11.69 -0.61
C GLY A 124 7.89 10.53 -0.33
N MET A 125 7.83 9.43 -1.11
CA MET A 125 8.71 8.28 -0.91
C MET A 125 10.17 8.53 -1.32
N GLY A 126 10.43 9.55 -2.14
CA GLY A 126 11.78 9.91 -2.55
C GLY A 126 12.41 8.90 -3.52
N ARG A 127 13.21 7.95 -3.01
CA ARG A 127 13.94 6.97 -3.85
C ARG A 127 13.84 5.57 -3.28
N VAL A 128 13.55 4.61 -4.16
CA VAL A 128 13.61 3.17 -3.86
C VAL A 128 14.59 2.51 -4.81
N GLY A 129 15.37 1.55 -4.30
CA GLY A 129 16.28 0.75 -5.11
C GLY A 129 16.37 -0.68 -4.58
N ILE A 130 16.36 -1.65 -5.49
CA ILE A 130 16.73 -3.03 -5.21
C ILE A 130 17.93 -3.35 -6.07
N LEU A 131 19.00 -3.80 -5.43
CA LEU A 131 20.26 -4.11 -6.09
C LEU A 131 20.37 -5.61 -6.36
N ASP A 132 21.17 -5.95 -7.37
CA ASP A 132 21.59 -7.33 -7.64
C ASP A 132 20.45 -8.33 -7.84
N ILE A 133 19.32 -7.90 -8.44
CA ILE A 133 18.15 -8.76 -8.66
C ILE A 133 18.54 -9.91 -9.59
N PRO A 134 18.55 -11.17 -9.13
CA PRO A 134 18.95 -12.29 -9.95
C PRO A 134 17.79 -12.74 -10.87
N GLY A 135 18.13 -13.22 -12.06
CA GLY A 135 17.18 -13.86 -12.97
C GLY A 135 17.83 -14.30 -14.27
N ARG A 136 17.01 -14.55 -15.30
CA ARG A 136 17.51 -14.92 -16.64
C ARG A 136 18.34 -13.82 -17.30
N TRP A 137 18.10 -12.57 -16.88
CA TRP A 137 18.87 -11.37 -17.20
C TRP A 137 20.23 -11.27 -16.47
N GLY A 138 20.67 -12.32 -15.75
CA GLY A 138 21.85 -12.25 -14.89
C GLY A 138 21.53 -11.51 -13.58
N ARG A 139 22.24 -10.41 -13.32
CA ARG A 139 21.98 -9.51 -12.17
C ARG A 139 21.75 -8.10 -12.67
N VAL A 140 20.66 -7.48 -12.24
CA VAL A 140 20.32 -6.09 -12.58
C VAL A 140 19.85 -5.35 -11.35
N ASP A 141 20.11 -4.05 -11.33
CA ASP A 141 19.56 -3.15 -10.32
C ASP A 141 18.26 -2.52 -10.84
N ALA A 142 17.27 -2.35 -9.96
CA ALA A 142 16.06 -1.60 -10.24
C ALA A 142 16.00 -0.37 -9.33
N PHE A 143 15.88 0.80 -9.93
CA PHE A 143 15.77 2.06 -9.21
C PHE A 143 14.54 2.84 -9.62
N ALA A 144 13.97 3.52 -8.64
CA ALA A 144 12.90 4.48 -8.84
C ALA A 144 13.19 5.73 -8.03
N ARG A 145 12.91 6.88 -8.62
CA ARG A 145 12.78 8.14 -7.91
C ARG A 145 11.38 8.64 -8.14
N GLU A 146 10.81 9.24 -7.10
CA GLU A 146 9.57 9.96 -7.19
C GLU A 146 9.69 11.02 -8.28
N ARG A 147 8.69 11.06 -9.17
CA ARG A 147 8.54 12.18 -10.10
C ARG A 147 7.83 13.29 -9.35
N VAL A 148 8.56 14.35 -9.02
CA VAL A 148 7.95 15.57 -8.47
C VAL A 148 7.20 16.25 -9.62
N ASP A 149 5.87 16.10 -9.64
CA ASP A 149 5.02 16.88 -10.54
C ASP A 149 5.00 18.33 -10.05
N ILE A 150 5.72 19.22 -10.74
CA ILE A 150 5.85 20.66 -10.42
C ILE A 150 4.54 21.45 -10.67
N GLY A 151 3.39 20.78 -10.76
CA GLY A 151 2.13 21.38 -11.19
C GLY A 151 0.85 20.81 -10.59
N ARG A 152 0.91 19.89 -9.62
CA ARG A 152 -0.29 19.33 -8.98
C ARG A 152 -0.28 19.60 -7.47
N PRO A 153 -1.24 20.35 -6.92
CA PRO A 153 -1.28 20.57 -5.48
C PRO A 153 -1.51 19.23 -4.75
N PRO A 154 -0.91 19.05 -3.57
CA PRO A 154 -1.01 17.80 -2.82
C PRO A 154 -2.47 17.49 -2.44
N LEU A 155 -2.85 16.22 -2.52
CA LEU A 155 -4.22 15.72 -2.38
C LEU A 155 -4.90 16.08 -1.05
N HIS A 156 -4.13 16.45 -0.01
CA HIS A 156 -4.67 16.90 1.27
C HIS A 156 -5.43 18.25 1.18
N GLN A 157 -5.36 18.97 0.06
CA GLN A 157 -6.08 20.22 -0.16
C GLN A 157 -7.36 20.09 -1.02
N MET A 158 -7.75 18.88 -1.45
CA MET A 158 -8.93 18.70 -2.32
C MET A 158 -10.27 18.57 -1.59
N HIS A 159 -10.30 18.56 -0.25
CA HIS A 159 -11.53 18.66 0.54
C HIS A 159 -11.80 20.11 0.94
N GLY A 160 -12.44 20.90 0.07
CA GLY A 160 -12.82 22.26 0.43
C GLY A 160 -13.65 23.07 -0.56
N ALA A 161 -13.74 22.69 -1.83
CA ALA A 161 -14.53 23.44 -2.80
C ALA A 161 -15.95 22.85 -2.96
N PRO A 162 -17.03 23.62 -2.71
CA PRO A 162 -18.38 23.17 -3.04
C PRO A 162 -18.52 23.04 -4.56
N ARG A 163 -19.14 21.94 -5.02
CA ARG A 163 -19.44 21.74 -6.44
C ARG A 163 -20.45 22.81 -6.89
N PRO A 164 -20.25 23.46 -8.06
CA PRO A 164 -21.29 24.28 -8.66
C PRO A 164 -22.48 23.38 -9.01
N ILE A 165 -23.66 23.84 -8.64
CA ILE A 165 -24.93 23.24 -9.04
C ILE A 165 -25.13 23.65 -10.51
N VAL A 166 -25.17 22.67 -11.41
CA VAL A 166 -25.82 22.79 -12.72
C VAL A 166 -26.86 21.70 -12.79
#